data_AF-A0A0F8ZUB3-F1
#
_entry.id   AF-A0A0F8ZUB3-F1
#
_cell.length_a   1.000
_cell.length_b   1.000
_cell.length_c   1.000
_cell.angle_alpha   90.00
_cell.angle_beta   90.00
_cell.angle_gamma   90.00
#
_symmetry.space_group_name_H-M   'P 1'
#
loop_
_entity.id
_entity.type
_entity.pdbx_description
1 polymer ?
#
loop_
_entity_poly.entity_id
_entity_poly.type
_entity_poly.pdbx_seq_one_letter_code
_entity_poly.pdbx_strand_id
1 'polypeptide(L)'
;MGEVYLSDNAGHRVPPADAPDPVAASGQTLTNGTKDTNTTVTVVEGASYALTAQEVGGFYLGILTTATAANIIWACPVGKTIIISIPSGVTTLHYATDTNSAIGYLRKLTD
;
A
#
# COMPACT_ATOMS: atom_id res chain seq x y z
N MET A 1 23.40 16.23 -18.75
CA MET A 1 22.00 16.37 -18.35
C MET A 1 21.84 15.64 -17.03
N GLY A 2 21.40 16.32 -15.96
CA GLY A 2 21.08 15.68 -14.69
C GLY A 2 19.60 15.35 -14.67
N GLU A 3 19.26 14.08 -14.43
CA GLU A 3 17.89 13.63 -14.27
C GLU A 3 17.43 13.94 -12.84
N VAL A 4 16.25 14.54 -12.68
CA VAL A 4 15.61 14.76 -11.36
C VAL A 4 14.54 13.70 -11.19
N TYR A 5 14.60 12.93 -10.12
CA TYR A 5 13.67 11.85 -9.81
C TYR A 5 13.22 11.95 -8.34
N LEU A 6 12.03 11.43 -8.06
CA LEU A 6 11.56 11.24 -6.69
C LEU A 6 12.32 10.08 -6.06
N SER A 7 12.79 10.26 -4.83
CA SER A 7 13.49 9.21 -4.07
C SER A 7 12.90 9.10 -2.67
N ASP A 8 12.93 7.89 -2.10
CA ASP A 8 12.71 7.70 -0.68
C ASP A 8 13.94 8.14 0.15
N ASN A 9 13.83 8.06 1.47
CA ASN A 9 14.92 8.45 2.38
C ASN A 9 16.15 7.53 2.31
N ALA A 10 16.04 6.36 1.66
CA ALA A 10 17.14 5.44 1.42
C ALA A 10 17.76 5.61 0.00
N GLY A 11 17.25 6.55 -0.79
CA GLY A 11 17.73 6.85 -2.13
C GLY A 11 17.15 5.96 -3.24
N HIS A 12 16.15 5.12 -2.94
CA HIS A 12 15.46 4.34 -3.96
C HIS A 12 14.53 5.23 -4.77
N ARG A 13 14.49 5.01 -6.09
CA ARG A 13 13.59 5.74 -6.99
C ARG A 13 12.14 5.38 -6.66
N VAL A 14 11.26 6.38 -6.66
CA VAL A 14 9.83 6.22 -6.39
C VAL A 14 9.03 6.70 -7.60
N PRO A 15 8.14 5.86 -8.17
CA PRO A 15 7.27 6.30 -9.25
C PRO A 15 6.23 7.32 -8.73
N PRO A 16 5.81 8.28 -9.56
CA PRO A 16 4.72 9.19 -9.21
C PRO A 16 3.41 8.40 -9.06
N ALA A 17 2.62 8.73 -8.04
CA ALA A 17 1.45 7.94 -7.63
C ALA A 17 0.29 7.93 -8.64
N ASP A 18 0.26 8.91 -9.54
CA ASP A 18 -0.73 9.12 -10.59
C ASP A 18 -0.38 8.43 -11.92
N ALA A 19 0.84 7.92 -12.09
CA ALA A 19 1.26 7.18 -13.28
C ALA A 19 2.02 5.87 -12.96
N PRO A 20 1.39 4.92 -12.24
CA PRO A 20 2.01 3.63 -11.97
C PRO A 20 2.14 2.78 -13.24
N ASP A 21 3.26 2.09 -13.42
CA ASP A 21 3.44 1.02 -14.42
C ASP A 21 3.18 -0.36 -13.76
N PRO A 22 1.98 -0.95 -13.93
CA PRO A 22 1.58 -2.12 -13.15
C PRO A 22 2.06 -3.44 -13.78
N VAL A 23 2.39 -4.40 -12.92
CA VAL A 23 2.62 -5.78 -13.35
C VAL A 23 1.28 -6.47 -13.62
N ALA A 24 1.13 -7.04 -14.81
CA ALA A 24 -0.07 -7.79 -15.19
C ALA A 24 -0.37 -8.93 -14.19
N ALA A 25 -1.66 -9.16 -13.91
CA ALA A 25 -2.14 -10.18 -12.97
C ALA A 25 -1.62 -10.08 -11.52
N SER A 26 -1.11 -8.91 -11.10
CA SER A 26 -0.65 -8.67 -9.71
C SER A 26 -1.69 -8.04 -8.78
N GLY A 27 -2.90 -7.80 -9.29
CA GLY A 27 -3.98 -7.14 -8.56
C GLY A 27 -4.51 -8.00 -7.41
N GLN A 28 -4.64 -7.40 -6.24
CA GLN A 28 -5.23 -8.00 -5.04
C GLN A 28 -6.33 -7.08 -4.52
N THR A 29 -7.48 -7.66 -4.20
CA THR A 29 -8.59 -6.92 -3.58
C THR A 29 -8.40 -6.94 -2.07
N LEU A 30 -8.40 -5.77 -1.45
CA LEU A 30 -8.35 -5.62 0.00
C LEU A 30 -9.74 -5.27 0.51
N THR A 31 -10.25 -6.03 1.48
CA THR A 31 -11.56 -5.79 2.08
C THR A 31 -11.50 -5.95 3.58
N ASN A 32 -12.31 -5.15 4.27
CA ASN A 32 -12.57 -5.27 5.70
C ASN A 32 -14.07 -5.19 5.94
N GLY A 33 -14.69 -6.27 6.43
CA GLY A 33 -16.11 -6.25 6.79
C GLY A 33 -16.39 -5.33 7.98
N THR A 34 -15.47 -5.33 8.94
CA THR A 34 -15.52 -4.49 10.15
C THR A 34 -14.30 -3.56 10.16
N LYS A 35 -14.54 -2.29 10.52
CA LYS A 35 -13.48 -1.30 10.74
C LYS A 35 -12.47 -1.76 11.78
N ASP A 36 -11.26 -1.21 11.71
CA ASP A 36 -10.14 -1.44 12.64
C ASP A 36 -9.73 -2.92 12.77
N THR A 37 -10.27 -3.82 11.95
CA THR A 37 -9.92 -5.23 11.98
C THR A 37 -8.61 -5.45 11.22
N ASN A 38 -7.56 -5.84 11.94
CA ASN A 38 -6.28 -6.17 11.32
C ASN A 38 -6.42 -7.42 10.42
N THR A 39 -6.24 -7.21 9.13
CA THR A 39 -6.21 -8.24 8.09
C THR A 39 -4.82 -8.25 7.44
N THR A 40 -4.51 -9.30 6.68
CA THR A 40 -3.22 -9.43 6.00
C THR A 40 -3.39 -9.69 4.51
N VAL A 41 -2.38 -9.30 3.75
CA VAL A 41 -2.24 -9.62 2.32
C VAL A 41 -0.80 -10.03 2.04
N THR A 42 -0.61 -11.02 1.17
CA THR A 42 0.73 -11.46 0.75
C THR A 42 1.32 -10.46 -0.23
N VAL A 43 2.58 -10.09 -0.01
CA VAL A 43 3.35 -9.18 -0.84
C VAL A 43 4.72 -9.76 -1.14
N VAL A 44 5.36 -9.24 -2.19
CA VAL A 44 6.74 -9.59 -2.52
C VAL A 44 7.67 -8.63 -1.80
N GLU A 45 8.65 -9.16 -1.06
CA GLU A 45 9.66 -8.34 -0.41
C GLU A 45 10.43 -7.49 -1.44
N GLY A 46 10.81 -6.26 -1.07
CA GLY A 46 11.53 -5.33 -1.94
C GLY A 46 10.71 -4.71 -3.08
N ALA A 47 9.51 -5.20 -3.36
CA ALA A 47 8.69 -4.69 -4.46
C ALA A 47 7.93 -3.41 -4.08
N SER A 48 7.67 -2.58 -5.08
CA SER A 48 6.76 -1.43 -4.96
C SER A 48 5.32 -1.78 -5.38
N TYR A 49 4.35 -1.18 -4.71
CA TYR A 49 2.93 -1.38 -4.95
C TYR A 49 2.17 -0.05 -4.99
N ALA A 50 1.16 0.02 -5.86
CA ALA A 50 0.14 1.07 -5.79
C ALA A 50 -1.08 0.53 -5.04
N LEU A 51 -1.52 1.26 -4.02
CA LEU A 51 -2.78 1.02 -3.31
C LEU A 51 -3.77 2.11 -3.67
N THR A 52 -4.94 1.71 -4.16
CA THR A 52 -6.07 2.62 -4.37
C THR A 52 -7.19 2.27 -3.40
N ALA A 53 -7.58 3.22 -2.55
CA ALA A 53 -8.80 3.12 -1.74
C ALA A 53 -9.99 3.57 -2.58
N GLN A 54 -11.05 2.76 -2.63
CA GLN A 54 -12.27 3.09 -3.38
C GLN A 54 -13.11 4.13 -2.62
N GLU A 55 -14.39 4.26 -2.97
CA GLU A 55 -15.27 5.34 -2.51
C GLU A 55 -15.65 5.28 -1.01
N VAL A 56 -15.38 4.15 -0.34
CA VAL A 56 -15.71 3.96 1.07
C VAL A 56 -14.45 3.58 1.85
N GLY A 57 -14.09 4.45 2.79
CA GLY A 57 -13.06 4.21 3.79
C GLY A 57 -11.62 4.46 3.35
N GLY A 58 -10.82 4.94 4.30
CA GLY A 58 -9.37 4.93 4.20
C GLY A 58 -8.77 3.60 4.66
N PHE A 59 -7.56 3.32 4.19
CA PHE A 59 -6.76 2.17 4.58
C PHE A 59 -5.55 2.62 5.40
N TYR A 60 -5.25 1.87 6.46
CA TYR A 60 -4.03 1.97 7.25
C TYR A 60 -3.23 0.70 7.06
N LEU A 61 -1.92 0.79 6.85
CA LEU A 61 -1.07 -0.34 6.55
C LEU A 61 0.21 -0.33 7.39
N GLY A 62 0.71 -1.52 7.69
CA GLY A 62 1.92 -1.73 8.47
C GLY A 62 2.62 -3.03 8.10
N ILE A 63 3.89 -3.15 8.48
CA ILE A 63 4.66 -4.41 8.42
C ILE A 63 4.46 -5.28 9.67
N LEU A 64 3.71 -4.76 10.65
CA LEU A 64 3.24 -5.42 11.86
C LEU A 64 1.74 -5.13 12.02
N THR A 65 1.09 -5.80 12.97
CA THR A 65 -0.33 -5.60 13.26
C THR A 65 -0.71 -4.12 13.41
N THR A 66 -1.79 -3.71 12.75
CA THR A 66 -2.31 -2.33 12.77
C THR A 66 -3.07 -1.97 14.06
N ALA A 67 -3.11 -2.87 15.05
CA ALA A 67 -3.80 -2.65 16.33
C ALA A 67 -3.23 -1.50 17.18
N THR A 68 -2.00 -1.04 16.88
CA THR A 68 -1.39 0.11 17.54
C THR A 68 -0.95 1.15 16.51
N ALA A 69 -1.15 2.43 16.83
CA ALA A 69 -0.81 3.53 15.92
C ALA A 69 0.68 3.56 15.53
N ALA A 70 1.57 3.09 16.40
CA ALA A 70 3.01 3.01 16.13
C ALA A 70 3.37 2.04 14.99
N ASN A 71 2.50 1.08 14.68
CA ASN A 71 2.71 0.10 13.62
C ASN A 71 2.09 0.53 12.28
N ILE A 72 1.35 1.63 12.24
CA ILE A 72 0.76 2.17 11.02
C ILE A 72 1.81 3.04 10.33
N ILE A 73 2.37 2.54 9.23
CA ILE A 73 3.48 3.16 8.50
C ILE A 73 2.99 3.87 7.25
N TRP A 74 1.88 3.39 6.67
CA TRP A 74 1.25 4.00 5.50
C TRP A 74 -0.24 4.21 5.74
N ALA A 75 -0.78 5.27 5.14
CA ALA A 75 -2.19 5.57 5.16
C ALA A 75 -2.64 6.02 3.77
N CYS A 76 -3.72 5.42 3.27
CA CYS A 76 -4.34 5.74 1.99
C CYS A 76 -5.74 6.31 2.26
N PRO A 77 -5.97 7.61 2.07
CA PRO A 77 -7.29 8.20 2.21
C PRO A 77 -8.26 7.67 1.15
N VAL A 78 -9.56 7.68 1.46
CA VAL A 78 -10.65 7.33 0.54
C VAL A 78 -10.51 8.06 -0.81
N GLY A 79 -10.72 7.35 -1.92
CA GLY A 79 -10.63 7.90 -3.27
C GLY A 79 -9.22 8.33 -3.72
N LYS A 80 -8.17 7.92 -3.00
CA LYS A 80 -6.78 8.23 -3.35
C LYS A 80 -5.99 6.97 -3.72
N THR A 81 -4.88 7.21 -4.40
CA THR A 81 -3.84 6.21 -4.64
C THR A 81 -2.56 6.65 -3.95
N ILE A 82 -1.89 5.72 -3.28
CA ILE A 82 -0.54 5.90 -2.74
C ILE A 82 0.38 4.83 -3.32
N ILE A 83 1.68 5.13 -3.36
CA ILE A 83 2.72 4.14 -3.64
C ILE A 83 3.37 3.75 -2.31
N ILE A 84 3.57 2.46 -2.11
CA ILE A 84 4.30 1.90 -0.97
C ILE A 84 5.41 0.99 -1.49
N SER A 85 6.54 0.99 -0.80
CA SER A 85 7.66 0.09 -1.08
C SER A 85 7.81 -0.88 0.08
N ILE A 86 7.78 -2.18 -0.23
CA ILE A 86 7.83 -3.24 0.78
C ILE A 86 9.29 -3.45 1.18
N PRO A 87 9.64 -3.36 2.48
CA PRO A 87 11.00 -3.63 2.93
C PRO A 87 11.46 -5.06 2.61
N SER A 88 12.78 -5.26 2.51
CA SER A 88 13.35 -6.62 2.44
C SER A 88 12.99 -7.42 3.69
N GLY A 89 12.75 -8.72 3.55
CA GLY A 89 12.34 -9.64 4.61
C GLY A 89 10.84 -9.60 4.93
N VAL A 90 10.07 -8.69 4.31
CA VAL A 90 8.62 -8.56 4.55
C VAL A 90 7.84 -9.17 3.39
N THR A 91 7.12 -10.27 3.66
CA THR A 91 6.26 -10.95 2.67
C THR A 91 4.78 -10.87 3.00
N THR A 92 4.44 -10.24 4.13
CA THR A 92 3.07 -10.03 4.60
C THR A 92 2.89 -8.57 4.97
N LEU A 93 1.86 -7.95 4.41
CA LEU A 93 1.44 -6.61 4.75
C LEU A 93 0.18 -6.68 5.61
N HIS A 94 0.18 -5.98 6.72
CA HIS A 94 -0.98 -5.82 7.57
C HIS A 94 -1.77 -4.60 7.13
N TYR A 95 -3.09 -4.71 7.10
CA TYR A 95 -3.97 -3.59 6.80
C TYR A 95 -5.24 -3.60 7.65
N ALA A 96 -5.80 -2.43 7.87
CA ALA A 96 -7.14 -2.23 8.43
C ALA A 96 -7.79 -1.01 7.76
N THR A 97 -9.08 -0.84 7.97
CA THR A 97 -9.86 0.27 7.42
C THR A 97 -10.53 1.08 8.51
N ASP A 98 -10.71 2.37 8.29
CA ASP A 98 -11.37 3.28 9.24
C ASP A 98 -12.90 3.11 9.32
N THR A 99 -13.46 2.39 8.35
CA THR A 99 -14.90 2.19 8.15
C THR A 99 -15.19 0.75 7.75
N ASN A 100 -16.45 0.35 7.93
CA ASN A 100 -16.93 -0.98 7.57
C ASN A 100 -17.08 -1.13 6.05
N SER A 101 -16.86 -2.35 5.55
CA SER A 101 -17.05 -2.73 4.15
C SER A 101 -16.24 -1.92 3.14
N ALA A 102 -15.11 -1.36 3.57
CA ALA A 102 -14.19 -0.64 2.70
C ALA A 102 -13.51 -1.61 1.71
N ILE A 103 -13.31 -1.13 0.48
CA ILE A 103 -12.71 -1.89 -0.63
C ILE A 103 -11.52 -1.12 -1.17
N GLY A 104 -10.41 -1.81 -1.38
CA GLY A 104 -9.21 -1.25 -2.00
C GLY A 104 -8.58 -2.24 -2.97
N TYR A 105 -7.73 -1.72 -3.85
CA TYR A 105 -6.98 -2.53 -4.80
C TYR A 105 -5.49 -2.27 -4.66
N LEU A 106 -4.74 -3.33 -4.40
CA LEU A 106 -3.29 -3.34 -4.34
C LEU A 106 -2.75 -3.96 -5.64
N ARG A 107 -1.80 -3.30 -6.30
CA ARG A 107 -1.17 -3.81 -7.54
C ARG A 107 0.33 -3.60 -7.50
N LYS A 108 1.09 -4.62 -7.88
CA LYS A 108 2.56 -4.55 -7.94
C LYS A 108 2.97 -3.67 -9.11
N LEU A 109 4.03 -2.89 -8.93
CA LEU A 109 4.63 -2.07 -9.98
C LEU A 109 5.89 -2.74 -10.53
N THR A 110 6.24 -2.41 -11.77
CA THR A 110 7.56 -2.73 -12.32
C THR A 110 8.60 -1.82 -11.68
N ASP A 111 9.69 -2.41 -11.18
CA ASP A 111 10.85 -1.68 -10.65
C ASP A 111 11.73 -1.11 -11.78
#